data_AF-A0AA41N771-F1
#
_entry.id   AF-A0AA41N771-F1
#
_cell.length_a   1.000
_cell.length_b   1.000
_cell.length_c   1.000
_cell.angle_alpha   90.00
_cell.angle_beta   90.00
_cell.angle_gamma   90.00
#
_symmetry.space_group_name_H-M   'P 1'
#
loop_
_entity.id
_entity.type
_entity.pdbx_description
1 polymer ?
#
loop_
_entity_poly.entity_id
_entity_poly.type
_entity_poly.pdbx_seq_one_letter_code
_entity_poly.pdbx_strand_id
1 'polypeptide(L)'
;MEPQNDTQILEFFLLGLSEDPELQPLIFGLFLSMYLVTVLGNLLIILATISDSHLHTPMYFFLSNLSFVDICFTSTTILKMLVNIQTQSKTIAYEGCIIQIYYFTLLVGLDNFFLTVMAYDRFVAFCHALYYMVIM
;
A
#
# COMPACT_ATOMS: atom_id res chain seq x y z
N MET A 1 -7.92 -49.33 6.81
CA MET A 1 -8.00 -47.88 7.08
C MET A 1 -6.84 -47.26 6.35
N GLU A 2 -7.12 -46.50 5.30
CA GLU A 2 -6.12 -45.83 4.48
C GLU A 2 -5.34 -44.81 5.33
N PRO A 3 -4.03 -44.61 5.10
CA PRO A 3 -3.30 -43.56 5.76
C PRO A 3 -3.87 -42.22 5.27
N GLN A 4 -4.43 -41.47 6.20
CA GLN A 4 -4.87 -40.11 5.98
C GLN A 4 -3.64 -39.31 5.55
N ASN A 5 -3.59 -38.88 4.29
CA ASN A 5 -2.57 -37.96 3.81
C ASN A 5 -2.82 -36.61 4.51
N ASP A 6 -2.24 -36.42 5.70
CA ASP A 6 -2.07 -35.12 6.34
C ASP A 6 -1.04 -34.32 5.54
N THR A 7 -1.39 -33.95 4.30
CA THR A 7 -0.74 -32.83 3.63
C THR A 7 -1.21 -31.58 4.35
N GLN A 8 -0.58 -31.24 5.47
CA GLN A 8 -0.61 -29.89 6.00
C GLN A 8 -0.13 -28.98 4.86
N ILE A 9 -1.06 -28.26 4.24
CA ILE A 9 -0.78 -27.28 3.19
C ILE A 9 -0.08 -26.10 3.89
N LEU A 10 1.22 -26.27 4.16
CA LEU A 10 2.07 -25.31 4.87
C LEU A 10 2.60 -24.22 3.94
N GLU A 11 2.53 -24.45 2.63
CA GLU A 11 3.09 -23.58 1.60
C GLU A 11 2.00 -23.15 0.63
N PHE A 12 1.74 -21.84 0.59
CA PHE A 12 0.95 -21.25 -0.48
C PHE A 12 1.89 -20.91 -1.64
N PHE A 13 1.56 -21.44 -2.81
CA PHE A 13 2.26 -21.12 -4.05
C PHE A 13 1.73 -19.79 -4.58
N LEU A 14 2.52 -18.73 -4.48
CA LEU A 14 2.26 -17.51 -5.22
C LEU A 14 2.62 -17.80 -6.67
N LEU A 15 1.61 -18.18 -7.47
CA LEU A 15 1.77 -18.36 -8.90
C LEU A 15 2.29 -17.03 -9.47
N GLY A 16 3.60 -16.99 -9.78
CA GLY A 16 4.24 -15.80 -10.30
C GLY A 16 3.52 -15.30 -11.56
N LEU A 17 3.50 -13.99 -11.78
CA LEU A 17 2.78 -13.33 -12.89
C LEU A 17 3.13 -13.85 -14.29
N SER A 18 4.32 -14.44 -14.47
CA SER A 18 4.70 -15.13 -15.70
C SER A 18 5.55 -16.36 -15.35
N GLU A 19 5.29 -17.47 -16.04
CA GLU A 19 6.12 -18.68 -16.01
C GLU A 19 7.33 -18.57 -16.96
N ASP A 20 7.36 -17.54 -17.80
CA ASP A 20 8.39 -17.33 -18.80
C ASP A 20 9.63 -16.63 -18.21
N PRO A 21 10.79 -17.30 -18.11
CA PRO A 21 11.99 -16.75 -17.49
C PRO A 21 12.54 -15.51 -18.22
N GLU A 22 12.24 -15.33 -19.50
CA GLU A 22 12.65 -14.14 -20.27
C GLU A 22 11.86 -12.88 -19.87
N LEU A 23 10.62 -13.05 -19.38
CA LEU A 23 9.75 -11.93 -19.01
C LEU A 23 9.91 -11.49 -17.55
N GLN A 24 10.43 -12.36 -16.68
CA GLN A 24 10.74 -12.05 -15.27
C GLN A 24 11.58 -10.77 -15.06
N PRO A 25 12.71 -10.54 -15.76
CA PRO A 25 13.52 -9.33 -15.56
C PRO A 25 12.78 -8.05 -15.98
N LEU A 26 11.95 -8.10 -17.03
CA LEU A 26 11.11 -6.98 -17.44
C LEU A 26 10.05 -6.66 -16.38
N ILE A 27 9.37 -7.69 -15.86
CA ILE A 27 8.38 -7.55 -14.79
C ILE A 27 9.04 -6.98 -13.52
N PHE A 28 10.22 -7.49 -13.15
CA PHE A 28 11.00 -6.99 -12.02
C PHE A 28 11.33 -5.50 -12.17
N GLY A 29 11.86 -5.10 -13.34
CA GLY A 29 12.19 -3.70 -13.63
C GLY A 29 10.96 -2.79 -13.57
N LEU A 30 9.81 -3.23 -14.10
CA LEU A 30 8.56 -2.50 -14.06
C LEU A 30 8.07 -2.28 -12.61
N PHE A 31 8.00 -3.34 -11.81
CA PHE A 31 7.57 -3.25 -10.41
C PHE A 31 8.54 -2.41 -9.56
N LEU A 32 9.85 -2.55 -9.79
CA LEU A 32 10.85 -1.74 -9.11
C LEU A 32 10.70 -0.25 -9.46
N SER A 33 10.51 0.06 -10.75
CA SER A 33 10.29 1.45 -11.20
C SER A 33 9.02 2.03 -10.59
N MET A 34 7.92 1.28 -10.60
CA MET A 34 6.66 1.71 -9.99
C MET A 34 6.84 1.96 -8.48
N TYR A 35 7.52 1.05 -7.77
CA TYR A 35 7.84 1.22 -6.34
C TYR A 35 8.62 2.51 -6.08
N LEU A 36 9.71 2.73 -6.82
CA LEU A 36 10.56 3.92 -6.64
C LEU A 36 9.77 5.21 -6.89
N VAL A 37 8.97 5.26 -7.96
CA VAL A 37 8.14 6.43 -8.28
C VAL A 37 7.10 6.68 -7.19
N THR A 38 6.41 5.64 -6.71
CA THR A 38 5.39 5.78 -5.65
C THR A 38 6.01 6.23 -4.33
N VAL A 39 7.15 5.66 -3.93
CA VAL A 39 7.84 6.05 -2.70
C VAL A 39 8.35 7.48 -2.80
N LEU A 40 9.01 7.83 -3.91
CA LEU A 40 9.52 9.18 -4.12
C LEU A 40 8.38 10.22 -4.11
N GLY A 41 7.30 9.95 -4.85
CA GLY A 41 6.15 10.85 -4.93
C GLY A 41 5.50 11.10 -3.56
N ASN A 42 5.24 10.03 -2.81
CA ASN A 42 4.64 10.15 -1.48
C ASN A 42 5.58 10.78 -0.45
N LEU A 43 6.89 10.52 -0.54
CA LEU A 43 7.88 11.17 0.32
C LEU A 43 7.93 12.68 0.06
N LEU A 44 7.86 13.10 -1.21
CA LEU A 44 7.83 14.51 -1.59
C LEU A 44 6.56 15.20 -1.08
N ILE A 45 5.40 14.52 -1.10
CA ILE A 45 4.16 15.05 -0.52
C ILE A 45 4.33 15.29 0.98
N ILE A 46 4.82 14.28 1.72
CA ILE A 46 5.07 14.41 3.16
C ILE A 46 6.04 15.57 3.44
N LEU A 47 7.16 15.64 2.70
CA LEU A 47 8.15 16.69 2.89
C LEU A 47 7.59 18.09 2.59
N ALA A 48 6.79 18.23 1.53
CA ALA A 48 6.14 19.49 1.18
C ALA A 48 5.15 19.93 2.27
N THR A 49 4.36 18.99 2.81
CA THR A 49 3.40 19.29 3.89
C THR A 49 4.06 19.69 5.20
N ILE A 50 5.25 19.17 5.52
CA ILE A 50 6.00 19.51 6.73
C ILE A 50 6.78 20.83 6.56
N SER A 51 7.27 21.11 5.35
CA SER A 51 8.14 22.26 5.09
C SER A 51 7.38 23.59 5.00
N ASP A 52 6.12 23.57 4.60
CA ASP A 52 5.33 24.78 4.41
C ASP A 52 4.18 24.87 5.42
N SER A 53 4.32 25.80 6.37
CA SER A 53 3.31 26.07 7.39
C SER A 53 1.99 26.59 6.84
N HIS A 54 1.94 27.13 5.62
CA HIS A 54 0.69 27.55 4.98
C HIS A 54 -0.14 26.36 4.47
N LEU A 55 0.49 25.18 4.32
CA LEU A 55 -0.16 23.93 3.99
C LEU A 55 -0.66 23.18 5.24
N HIS A 56 -0.58 23.74 6.45
CA HIS A 56 -1.11 23.10 7.68
C HIS A 56 -2.65 23.16 7.79
N THR A 57 -3.38 22.99 6.69
CA THR A 57 -4.82 22.72 6.76
C THR A 57 -5.07 21.23 7.04
N PRO A 58 -6.17 20.86 7.71
CA PRO A 58 -6.57 19.48 7.99
C PRO A 58 -6.48 18.58 6.76
N MET A 59 -6.82 19.09 5.57
CA MET A 59 -6.75 18.36 4.30
C MET A 59 -5.33 17.83 4.01
N TYR A 60 -4.31 18.67 4.19
CA TYR A 60 -2.91 18.28 3.92
C TYR A 60 -2.32 17.40 5.02
N PHE A 61 -2.79 17.55 6.26
CA PHE A 61 -2.48 16.60 7.32
C PHE A 61 -3.01 15.19 6.97
N PHE A 62 -4.27 15.07 6.53
CA PHE A 62 -4.81 13.79 6.06
C PHE A 62 -4.07 13.27 4.82
N LEU A 63 -3.68 14.16 3.90
CA LEU A 63 -2.89 13.80 2.73
C LEU A 63 -1.52 13.22 3.09
N SER A 64 -0.81 13.82 4.06
CA SER A 64 0.48 13.28 4.54
C SER A 64 0.32 11.89 5.19
N ASN A 65 -0.78 11.65 5.91
CA ASN A 65 -1.08 10.34 6.49
C ASN A 65 -1.44 9.32 5.40
N LEU A 66 -2.22 9.72 4.38
CA LEU A 66 -2.51 8.90 3.21
C LEU A 66 -1.23 8.50 2.48
N SER A 67 -0.33 9.45 2.21
CA SER A 67 0.97 9.17 1.59
C SER A 67 1.83 8.20 2.39
N PHE A 68 1.75 8.24 3.72
CA PHE A 68 2.43 7.26 4.58
C PHE A 68 1.82 5.86 4.45
N VAL A 69 0.48 5.75 4.42
CA VAL A 69 -0.23 4.49 4.18
C VAL A 69 0.11 3.91 2.81
N ASP A 70 0.17 4.75 1.77
CA ASP A 70 0.56 4.36 0.41
C ASP A 70 1.98 3.79 0.33
N ILE A 71 2.95 4.40 1.02
CA ILE A 71 4.32 3.89 1.10
C ILE A 71 4.33 2.51 1.79
N CYS A 72 3.61 2.37 2.92
CA CYS A 72 3.50 1.11 3.63
C CYS A 72 2.87 0.01 2.77
N PHE A 73 1.80 0.34 2.04
CA PHE A 73 1.08 -0.58 1.17
C PHE A 73 1.93 -1.04 -0.01
N THR A 74 2.55 -0.09 -0.69
CA THR A 74 3.43 -0.36 -1.83
C THR A 74 4.65 -1.19 -1.39
N SER A 75 5.23 -0.87 -0.24
CA SER A 75 6.39 -1.61 0.29
C SER A 75 6.05 -3.02 0.76
N THR A 76 4.87 -3.26 1.33
CA THR A 76 4.49 -4.62 1.75
C THR A 76 4.13 -5.52 0.56
N THR A 77 3.53 -4.95 -0.48
CA THR A 77 3.06 -5.70 -1.66
C THR A 77 4.19 -5.92 -2.67
N ILE A 78 4.87 -4.85 -3.08
CA ILE A 78 5.87 -4.89 -4.16
C ILE A 78 7.16 -5.57 -3.70
N LEU A 79 7.62 -5.35 -2.47
CA LEU A 79 8.86 -5.94 -1.96
C LEU A 79 8.76 -7.48 -1.86
N LYS A 80 7.58 -8.01 -1.51
CA LYS A 80 7.34 -9.46 -1.52
C LYS A 80 7.37 -10.03 -2.94
N MET A 81 6.78 -9.35 -3.91
CA MET A 81 6.83 -9.77 -5.31
C MET A 81 8.27 -9.74 -5.86
N LEU A 82 9.06 -8.71 -5.52
CA LEU A 82 10.48 -8.63 -5.91
C LEU A 82 11.32 -9.76 -5.29
N VAL A 83 11.16 -10.00 -3.98
CA VAL A 83 11.87 -11.09 -3.30
C VAL A 83 11.52 -12.43 -3.93
N ASN A 84 10.24 -12.66 -4.25
CA ASN A 84 9.76 -13.89 -4.89
C ASN A 84 10.38 -14.13 -6.28
N ILE A 85 10.62 -13.06 -7.06
CA ILE A 85 11.31 -13.15 -8.35
C ILE A 85 12.81 -13.43 -8.16
N GLN A 86 13.44 -12.81 -7.15
CA GLN A 86 14.88 -12.94 -6.91
C GLN A 86 15.29 -14.32 -6.36
N THR A 87 14.51 -14.90 -5.45
CA THR A 87 14.83 -16.22 -4.86
C THR A 87 14.36 -17.39 -5.71
N GLN A 88 13.61 -17.16 -6.81
CA GLN A 88 12.92 -18.18 -7.63
C GLN A 88 12.04 -19.17 -6.82
N SER A 89 11.89 -18.93 -5.52
CA SER A 89 11.14 -19.74 -4.58
C SER A 89 9.78 -19.07 -4.43
N LYS A 90 8.77 -19.69 -5.06
CA LYS A 90 7.37 -19.22 -5.09
C LYS A 90 6.60 -19.50 -3.79
N THR A 91 7.30 -19.88 -2.73
CA THR A 91 6.70 -20.41 -1.50
C THR A 91 6.68 -19.35 -0.41
N ILE A 92 5.47 -18.96 -0.01
CA ILE A 92 5.23 -18.20 1.23
C ILE A 92 4.76 -19.20 2.29
N ALA A 93 5.38 -19.14 3.47
CA ALA A 93 4.89 -19.85 4.64
C ALA A 93 3.48 -19.37 5.01
N TYR A 94 2.60 -20.30 5.41
CA TYR A 94 1.22 -20.05 5.81
C TYR A 94 1.05 -18.82 6.73
N GLU A 95 1.85 -18.74 7.79
CA GLU A 95 1.87 -17.60 8.73
C GLU A 95 2.18 -16.27 8.04
N GLY A 96 3.14 -16.27 7.12
CA GLY A 96 3.54 -15.09 6.35
C GLY A 96 2.48 -14.63 5.34
N CYS A 97 1.61 -15.55 4.88
CA CYS A 97 0.46 -15.25 4.03
C CYS A 97 -0.64 -14.55 4.84
N ILE A 98 -0.99 -15.11 6.00
CA ILE A 98 -2.02 -14.53 6.89
C ILE A 98 -1.64 -13.12 7.32
N ILE A 99 -0.39 -12.92 7.76
CA ILE A 99 0.11 -11.59 8.17
C ILE A 99 0.00 -10.61 7.00
N GLN A 100 0.31 -11.04 5.77
CA GLN A 100 0.20 -10.18 4.58
C GLN A 100 -1.23 -9.75 4.30
N ILE A 101 -2.17 -10.71 4.29
CA ILE A 101 -3.59 -10.43 4.02
C ILE A 101 -4.16 -9.50 5.10
N TYR A 102 -3.78 -9.71 6.36
CA TYR A 102 -4.18 -8.87 7.47
C TYR A 102 -3.69 -7.43 7.31
N TYR A 103 -2.38 -7.23 7.09
CA TYR A 103 -1.82 -5.89 6.87
C TYR A 103 -2.40 -5.22 5.62
N PHE A 104 -2.57 -5.97 4.54
CA PHE A 104 -3.18 -5.47 3.30
C PHE A 104 -4.60 -4.95 3.55
N THR A 105 -5.43 -5.75 4.23
CA THR A 105 -6.81 -5.37 4.55
C THR A 105 -6.87 -4.13 5.45
N LEU A 106 -5.98 -4.06 6.45
CA LEU A 106 -5.86 -2.89 7.32
C LEU A 106 -5.49 -1.62 6.54
N LEU A 107 -4.47 -1.70 5.69
CA LEU A 107 -3.98 -0.56 4.92
C LEU A 107 -5.03 -0.06 3.92
N VAL A 108 -5.72 -0.96 3.22
CA VAL A 108 -6.84 -0.61 2.33
C VAL A 108 -7.97 0.06 3.12
N GLY A 109 -8.27 -0.43 4.32
CA GLY A 109 -9.26 0.19 5.20
C GLY A 109 -8.89 1.62 5.59
N LEU A 110 -7.62 1.85 5.96
CA LEU A 110 -7.11 3.18 6.31
C LEU A 110 -7.11 4.13 5.12
N ASP A 111 -6.71 3.65 3.94
CA ASP A 111 -6.71 4.42 2.69
C ASP A 111 -8.12 4.96 2.37
N ASN A 112 -9.11 4.07 2.35
CA ASN A 112 -10.51 4.42 2.11
C ASN A 112 -11.06 5.37 3.19
N PHE A 113 -10.67 5.18 4.45
CA PHE A 113 -11.07 6.06 5.54
C PHE A 113 -10.53 7.48 5.33
N PHE A 114 -9.23 7.62 5.04
CA PHE A 114 -8.61 8.92 4.78
C PHE A 114 -9.20 9.60 3.54
N LEU A 115 -9.43 8.87 2.46
CA LEU A 115 -10.12 9.39 1.26
C LEU A 115 -11.53 9.89 1.59
N THR A 116 -12.27 9.15 2.41
CA THR A 116 -13.63 9.53 2.83
C THR A 116 -13.62 10.80 3.69
N VAL A 117 -12.69 10.90 4.65
CA VAL A 117 -12.54 12.08 5.50
C VAL A 117 -12.15 13.31 4.68
N MET A 118 -11.23 13.18 3.72
CA MET A 118 -10.87 14.28 2.82
C MET A 118 -12.03 14.70 1.90
N ALA A 119 -12.83 13.75 1.41
CA ALA A 119 -14.02 14.06 0.62
C ALA A 119 -15.08 14.78 1.46
N TYR A 120 -15.27 14.36 2.71
CA TYR A 120 -16.18 15.00 3.65
C TYR A 120 -15.72 16.41 4.01
N ASP A 121 -14.43 16.60 4.29
CA ASP A 121 -13.83 17.91 4.57
C ASP A 121 -14.08 18.90 3.42
N ARG A 122 -13.86 18.46 2.17
CA ARG A 122 -14.18 19.26 0.97
C ARG A 122 -15.68 19.54 0.82
N PHE A 123 -16.55 18.59 1.16
CA PHE A 123 -18.00 18.79 1.14
C PHE A 123 -18.44 19.84 2.18
N VAL A 124 -17.90 19.79 3.40
CA VAL A 124 -18.19 20.77 4.45
C VAL A 124 -17.68 22.17 4.06
N ALA A 125 -16.47 22.26 3.49
CA ALA A 125 -15.93 23.53 3.00
C ALA A 125 -16.83 24.17 1.92
N PHE A 126 -17.45 23.36 1.06
CA PHE A 126 -18.40 23.83 0.05
C PHE A 126 -19.75 24.24 0.66
N CYS A 127 -20.33 23.41 1.52
CA CYS A 127 -21.68 23.66 2.07
C CYS A 127 -21.71 24.73 3.16
N HIS A 128 -20.62 24.94 3.89
CA HIS A 128 -20.55 25.86 5.05
C HIS A 128 -19.36 26.82 4.93
N ALA A 129 -19.11 27.36 3.74
CA ALA A 129 -17.97 28.25 3.46
C ALA A 129 -17.82 29.42 4.47
N LEU A 130 -18.91 29.93 5.05
CA LEU A 130 -18.89 31.03 6.02
C LEU A 130 -18.64 30.59 7.48
N TYR A 131 -18.92 29.33 7.84
CA TYR A 131 -18.72 28.79 9.20
C TYR A 131 -17.40 28.01 9.32
N TYR A 132 -16.90 27.50 8.19
CA TYR A 132 -15.64 26.77 8.11
C TYR A 132 -14.42 27.67 8.43
N MET A 133 -14.49 28.96 8.08
CA MET A 133 -13.45 29.95 8.40
C MET A 133 -13.43 30.38 9.89
N VAL A 134 -14.43 29.96 10.68
CA VAL A 134 -14.55 30.27 12.12
C VAL A 134 -14.18 29.06 13.00
N ILE A 135 -14.16 27.85 12.43
CA ILE A 135 -13.84 26.59 13.14
C ILE A 135 -12.38 26.15 12.90
N MET A 136 -11.77 26.48 11.76
CA MET A 136 -10.32 26.37 11.54
C MET A 136 -9.58 27.61 12.06
#